data_AF-A0A7X9GXV0-F1
#
_entry.id   AF-A0A7X9GXV0-F1
#
_cell.length_a   1.000
_cell.length_b   1.000
_cell.length_c   1.000
_cell.angle_alpha   90.00
_cell.angle_beta   90.00
_cell.angle_gamma   90.00
#
_symmetry.space_group_name_H-M   'P 1'
#
loop_
_entity.id
_entity.type
_entity.pdbx_description
1 polymer ?
#
loop_
_entity_poly.entity_id
_entity_poly.type
_entity_poly.pdbx_seq_one_letter_code
_entity_poly.pdbx_strand_id
1 'polypeptide(L)' 'AFSLWYMLLKYNPAGKISIYRLFIPVFGSIFSVLFVKGESFTINLLVGLILVILGIITLNMNNRKVIDE' A
#
# COMPACT_ATOMS: atom_id res chain seq x y z
N ALA A 1 -17.26 3.29 3.44
CA ALA A 1 -15.89 2.82 3.09
C ALA A 1 -15.90 1.83 1.92
N PHE A 2 -16.57 0.67 2.01
CA PHE A 2 -16.59 -0.34 0.94
C PHE A 2 -17.26 0.11 -0.38
N SER A 3 -18.29 0.96 -0.32
CA SER A 3 -18.97 1.46 -1.53
C SER A 3 -18.04 2.32 -2.40
N LEU A 4 -17.18 3.14 -1.77
CA LEU A 4 -16.20 3.96 -2.48
C LEU A 4 -15.16 3.07 -3.18
N TRP A 5 -14.67 2.04 -2.49
CA TRP A 5 -13.75 1.04 -3.05
C TRP A 5 -14.33 0.34 -4.28
N TYR A 6 -15.59 -0.11 -4.20
CA TYR A 6 -16.29 -0.73 -5.32
C TYR A 6 -16.47 0.22 -6.51
N MET A 7 -16.77 1.50 -6.24
CA MET A 7 -16.88 2.52 -7.29
C MET A 7 -15.53 2.75 -7.99
N LEU A 8 -14.42 2.81 -7.24
CA LEU A 8 -13.07 2.96 -7.80
C LEU A 8 -12.68 1.76 -8.67
N LEU A 9 -12.99 0.53 -8.23
CA LEU A 9 -12.77 -0.69 -9.02
C LEU A 9 -13.60 -0.73 -10.31
N LYS A 10 -14.80 -0.13 -10.29
CA LYS A 10 -15.67 -0.07 -11.47
C LYS A 10 -15.11 0.82 -12.59
N TYR A 11 -14.37 1.87 -12.24
CA TYR A 11 -13.85 2.86 -13.21
C TYR A 11 -12.35 2.77 -13.47
N ASN A 12 -11.60 1.94 -12.73
CA ASN A 12 -10.15 1.82 -12.86
C ASN A 12 -9.73 0.35 -12.81
N PRO A 13 -8.64 -0.02 -13.51
CA PRO A 13 -8.12 -1.39 -13.44
C PRO A 13 -7.75 -1.75 -11.99
N ALA A 14 -8.22 -2.91 -11.56
CA ALA A 14 -8.09 -3.39 -10.18
C ALA A 14 -6.64 -3.39 -9.67
N GLY A 15 -5.65 -3.62 -10.55
CA GLY A 15 -4.23 -3.53 -10.22
C GLY A 15 -3.79 -2.14 -9.76
N LYS A 16 -4.22 -1.06 -10.43
CA LYS A 16 -3.89 0.32 -10.03
C LYS A 16 -4.55 0.69 -8.71
N ILE A 17 -5.80 0.27 -8.50
CA ILE A 17 -6.54 0.57 -7.27
C ILE A 17 -6.03 -0.24 -6.07
N SER A 18 -5.54 -1.47 -6.29
CA SER A 18 -5.00 -2.34 -5.25
C SER A 18 -3.71 -1.81 -4.60
N ILE A 19 -2.92 -1.01 -5.32
CA ILE A 19 -1.70 -0.38 -4.78
C ILE A 19 -2.04 0.58 -3.63
N TYR A 20 -3.20 1.24 -3.67
CA TYR A 20 -3.61 2.14 -2.58
C TYR A 20 -3.85 1.40 -1.25
N ARG A 21 -4.13 0.09 -1.26
CA ARG A 21 -4.23 -0.69 -0.02
C ARG A 21 -2.89 -0.87 0.67
N LEU A 22 -1.77 -0.75 -0.04
CA LEU A 22 -0.44 -0.86 0.53
C LEU A 22 -0.06 0.36 1.36
N PHE A 23 -0.80 1.47 1.23
CA PHE A 23 -0.68 2.61 2.12
C PHE A 23 -1.31 2.39 3.50
N ILE A 24 -2.21 1.40 3.66
CA ILE A 24 -2.87 1.08 4.93
C ILE A 24 -1.84 0.75 6.02
N PRO A 25 -0.89 -0.19 5.83
CA PRO A 25 0.15 -0.45 6.82
C PRO A 25 1.10 0.75 7.00
N VAL A 26 1.39 1.52 5.94
CA VAL A 26 2.27 2.71 6.03
C VAL A 26 1.68 3.77 6.97
N PHE A 27 0.45 4.21 6.70
CA PHE A 27 -0.22 5.20 7.53
C PHE A 27 -0.59 4.64 8.90
N GLY A 28 -1.00 3.37 8.97
CA GLY A 28 -1.27 2.68 10.23
C GLY A 28 -0.06 2.67 11.16
N SER A 29 1.11 2.31 10.63
CA SER A 29 2.38 2.34 11.36
C SER A 29 2.82 3.73 11.80
N ILE A 30 2.75 4.71 10.89
CA ILE A 30 3.11 6.11 11.20
C ILE A 30 2.19 6.67 12.29
N PHE A 31 0.88 6.44 12.18
CA PHE A 31 -0.08 6.88 13.18
C PHE A 31 0.03 6.11 14.49
N SER A 32 0.39 4.82 14.45
CA SER A 32 0.65 4.04 15.67
C SER A 32 1.70 4.72 16.53
N VAL A 33 2.85 5.07 15.94
CA VAL A 33 3.95 5.70 16.66
C VAL A 33 3.62 7.13 17.10
N LEU A 34 2.80 7.85 16.34
CA LEU A 34 2.43 9.23 16.65
C LEU A 34 1.39 9.33 17.77
N PHE A 35 0.40 8.43 17.80
CA PHE A 35 -0.70 8.47 18.77
C PHE A 35 -0.48 7.54 19.98
N VAL A 36 0.22 6.41 19.83
CA VAL A 36 0.42 5.43 20.90
C VAL A 36 1.71 5.73 21.66
N LYS A 37 1.58 6.38 22.82
CA LYS A 37 2.72 6.66 23.71
C LYS A 37 3.30 5.36 24.26
N GLY A 38 4.55 5.06 23.90
CA GLY A 38 5.30 3.88 24.37
C GLY A 38 5.61 2.86 23.29
N GLU A 39 5.00 2.96 22.10
CA GLU A 39 5.44 2.18 20.95
C GLU A 39 6.70 2.80 20.34
N SER A 40 7.77 2.01 20.29
CA SER A 40 8.99 2.37 19.56
C SER A 40 8.94 1.74 18.18
N PHE A 41 9.59 2.40 17.21
CA PHE A 41 9.75 1.87 15.86
C PHE A 41 10.59 0.58 15.92
N THR A 42 9.94 -0.58 16.00
CA THR A 42 10.62 -1.87 16.07
C THR A 42 11.23 -2.21 14.72
N ILE A 43 12.40 -2.88 14.71
CA ILE A 43 13.07 -3.30 13.48
C ILE A 43 12.16 -4.14 12.56
N ASN A 44 11.26 -4.94 13.15
CA ASN A 44 10.26 -5.73 12.42
C ASN A 44 9.29 -4.84 11.62
N LEU A 45 8.96 -3.67 12.16
CA LEU A 45 8.05 -2.70 11.56
C LEU A 45 8.74 -1.99 10.37
N LEU A 46 10.04 -1.70 10.51
CA LEU A 46 10.89 -1.23 9.42
C LEU A 46 11.01 -2.26 8.29
N VAL A 47 11.27 -3.54 8.63
CA VAL A 47 11.36 -4.64 7.65
C VAL A 47 10.01 -4.84 6.95
N GLY A 48 8.89 -4.78 7.67
CA GLY A 48 7.55 -4.84 7.10
C GLY A 48 7.29 -3.70 6.10
N LEU A 49 7.67 -2.47 6.44
CA LEU A 49 7.58 -1.32 5.54
C LEU A 49 8.40 -1.51 4.27
N ILE A 50 9.64 -2.00 4.38
CA ILE A 50 10.49 -2.31 3.23
C ILE A 50 9.82 -3.37 2.35
N LEU A 51 9.26 -4.43 2.96
CA LEU A 51 8.56 -5.49 2.24
C LEU A 51 7.34 -4.95 1.47
N VAL A 52 6.58 -4.04 2.08
CA VAL A 52 5.44 -3.37 1.44
C VAL A 52 5.91 -2.53 0.25
N ILE A 53 6.98 -1.75 0.39
CA ILE A 53 7.56 -0.96 -0.70
C ILE A 53 8.02 -1.87 -1.85
N LEU A 54 8.67 -2.99 -1.55
CA LEU A 54 9.07 -3.99 -2.55
C LEU A 54 7.85 -4.60 -3.26
N GLY A 55 6.78 -4.87 -2.52
CA GLY A 55 5.50 -5.32 -3.08
C GLY A 55 4.91 -4.30 -4.06
N ILE A 56 4.92 -3.01 -3.71
CA ILE A 56 4.48 -1.92 -4.60
C ILE A 56 5.31 -1.90 -5.89
N ILE A 57 6.63 -1.96 -5.78
CA ILE A 57 7.54 -1.92 -6.94
C ILE A 57 7.27 -3.10 -7.87
N THR A 58 7.15 -4.31 -7.32
CA THR A 58 6.91 -5.54 -8.08
C THR A 58 5.56 -5.49 -8.80
N LEU A 59 4.50 -5.01 -8.13
CA LEU A 59 3.17 -4.85 -8.72
C LEU A 59 3.14 -3.76 -9.80
N ASN A 60 3.83 -2.65 -9.58
CA ASN A 60 3.90 -1.55 -10.55
C ASN A 60 4.73 -1.94 -11.80
N MET A 61 5.78 -2.75 -11.64
CA MET A 61 6.56 -3.28 -12.76
C MET A 61 5.72 -4.18 -13.68
N ASN A 62 4.82 -4.99 -13.12
CA ASN A 62 3.96 -5.86 -13.93
C ASN A 62 2.95 -5.07 -14.78
N ASN A 63 2.59 -3.86 -14.36
CA ASN A 63 1.61 -3.02 -15.06
C ASN A 63 2.24 -2.10 -16.12
N ARG A 64 3.57 -2.11 -16.29
CA ARG A 64 4.32 -1.32 -17.28
C ARG A 64 4.67 -2.07 -18.57
N LYS A 65 4.37 -3.36 -18.67
CA LYS A 65 4.65 -4.16 -19.89
C LYS A 65 3.54 -4.15 -20.95
N VAL A 66 2.49 -3.33 -20.82
CA VAL A 66 1.32 -3.34 -21.73
C VAL A 66 1.10 -1.97 -22.42
N ILE A 67 2.13 -1.14 -22.55
CA ILE A 67 2.03 0.17 -23.25
C ILE A 67 3.14 0.33 -24.31
N ASP A 68 3.79 -0.76 -24.73
CA ASP A 68 4.82 -0.73 -25.79
C ASP A 68 4.57 -1.81 -26.87
N GLU A 69 3.31 -2.07 -27.22
CA GLU A 69 2.93 -2.69 -28.51
C GLU A 69 1.69 -2.01 -29.11
#